data_AF-A0A948VIW6-F1
#
_entry.id   AF-A0A948VIW6-F1
#
_cell.length_a   1.000
_cell.length_b   1.000
_cell.length_c   1.000
_cell.angle_alpha   90.00
_cell.angle_beta   90.00
_cell.angle_gamma   90.00
#
_symmetry.space_group_name_H-M   'P 1'
#
loop_
_entity.id
_entity.type
_entity.pdbx_description
1 polymer ?
#
loop_
_entity_poly.entity_id
_entity_poly.type
_entity_poly.pdbx_seq_one_letter_code
_entity_poly.pdbx_strand_id
1 'polypeptide(L)'
;MNRSLEEPTQLNLYDRLYEGLIESAESAKAAVEVVVEAYLDGKPSNRGKKKITQAERDAAFWSSGFVNAVPAESWRSDIQTLALTRYLRQVRVANMELLGRIALMAPDAVSSAVRHSGLVLFPHSPRRAELDQIAGSTPEIAELCRVLDIFDQAHKERIATVDKWKAALTELAPFDLLIYTSLYAFEHLVPRRFDMPTMAEGADSWMQEAWDAINDLLIWKLKTSDASVNLKEADIGPSLAKHLSPFLFPSPSTLVPRHDLLAAFGTLVDAQIELNSFITQSADAFSYDDGIQFVRREERLEIEEVDPTARAAWRRNGLRLARLHGYWFYRAMDEFVSSAMATQLIGRPENHEANRLAYIQAMRTQLRLTEVYGVDEMVITDSGARVNLFQALLSLELMSAFFQRDFLQTFAQNLKESGHWVAALGRLALDGLVNGNQNRFPLTWSDREAKIANIVGWTVNANSPQGNPLIAAVILDFWTSDWVALSERLSKGESGLHPELIERPILKLGQLLVQLPWLVGLQNNSTAAINNLRRLGARRGEAGGETRRIEERLGRLFEVRGFKVVLNWHP
;
A
#
# COMPACT_ATOMS: atom_id res chain seq x y z
N MET A 1 -9.10 -11.47 66.03
CA MET A 1 -10.34 -10.94 65.44
C MET A 1 -10.02 -9.62 64.77
N ASN A 2 -9.73 -9.65 63.46
CA ASN A 2 -9.96 -8.53 62.54
C ASN A 2 -9.74 -9.09 61.13
N ARG A 3 -10.85 -9.54 60.53
CA ARG A 3 -10.96 -9.76 59.10
C ARG A 3 -10.73 -8.40 58.44
N SER A 4 -9.58 -8.22 57.80
CA SER A 4 -9.44 -7.23 56.75
C SER A 4 -10.41 -7.62 55.64
N LEU A 5 -11.43 -6.80 55.45
CA LEU A 5 -12.40 -6.86 54.37
C LEU A 5 -11.64 -6.93 53.04
N GLU A 6 -11.74 -8.06 52.36
CA GLU A 6 -11.51 -8.12 50.92
C GLU A 6 -12.51 -7.15 50.29
N GLU A 7 -12.02 -6.07 49.70
CA GLU A 7 -12.83 -5.26 48.79
C GLU A 7 -13.33 -6.20 47.68
N PRO A 8 -14.65 -6.24 47.38
CA PRO A 8 -15.14 -7.08 46.32
C PRO A 8 -14.49 -6.60 45.02
N THR A 9 -13.74 -7.49 44.38
CA THR A 9 -13.08 -7.27 43.09
C THR A 9 -14.12 -6.67 42.15
N GLN A 10 -13.98 -5.38 41.85
CA GLN A 10 -14.99 -4.66 41.07
C GLN A 10 -15.10 -5.34 39.70
N LEU A 11 -16.24 -5.99 39.44
CA LEU A 11 -16.48 -6.75 38.22
C LEU A 11 -16.17 -5.88 37.00
N ASN A 12 -15.41 -6.44 36.06
CA ASN A 12 -15.04 -5.71 34.86
C ASN A 12 -16.30 -5.44 34.00
N LEU A 13 -16.20 -4.58 32.97
CA LEU A 13 -17.38 -4.20 32.20
C LEU A 13 -18.09 -5.40 31.57
N TYR A 14 -17.34 -6.36 31.02
CA TYR A 14 -17.90 -7.48 30.29
C TYR A 14 -18.59 -8.47 31.23
N ASP A 15 -18.02 -8.72 32.41
CA ASP A 15 -18.69 -9.50 33.45
C ASP A 15 -20.02 -8.84 33.88
N ARG A 16 -20.02 -7.52 34.11
CA ARG A 16 -21.26 -6.79 34.46
C ARG A 16 -22.30 -6.80 33.35
N LEU A 17 -21.86 -6.68 32.09
CA LEU A 17 -22.77 -6.75 30.94
C LEU A 17 -23.39 -8.14 30.85
N TYR A 18 -22.58 -9.19 31.00
CA TYR A 18 -23.05 -10.57 31.00
C TYR A 18 -24.05 -10.82 32.13
N GLU A 19 -23.70 -10.48 33.37
CA GLU A 19 -24.57 -10.65 34.54
C GLU A 19 -25.91 -9.91 34.36
N GLY A 20 -25.89 -8.67 33.88
CA GLY A 20 -27.12 -7.91 33.63
C GLY A 20 -28.03 -8.52 32.56
N LEU A 21 -27.46 -9.16 31.52
CA LEU A 21 -28.24 -9.86 30.50
C LEU A 21 -28.85 -11.15 31.06
N ILE A 22 -28.10 -11.90 31.87
CA ILE A 22 -28.61 -13.10 32.58
C ILE A 22 -29.73 -12.71 33.55
N GLU A 23 -29.57 -11.64 34.32
CA GLU A 23 -30.59 -11.11 35.23
C GLU A 23 -31.85 -10.66 34.47
N SER A 24 -31.70 -10.19 33.23
CA SER A 24 -32.80 -9.84 32.33
C SER A 24 -33.47 -11.06 31.66
N ALA A 25 -33.16 -12.27 32.14
CA ALA A 25 -33.65 -13.56 31.65
C ALA A 25 -33.30 -13.86 30.17
N GLU A 26 -32.23 -13.23 29.64
CA GLU A 26 -31.69 -13.68 28.37
C GLU A 26 -31.06 -15.08 28.51
N SER A 27 -31.10 -15.86 27.44
CA SER A 27 -30.39 -17.14 27.41
C SER A 27 -28.89 -16.89 27.55
N ALA A 28 -28.18 -17.77 28.27
CA ALA A 28 -26.74 -17.64 28.45
C ALA A 28 -25.97 -17.55 27.12
N LYS A 29 -26.46 -18.25 26.08
CA LYS A 29 -25.90 -18.16 24.73
C LYS A 29 -26.02 -16.74 24.14
N ALA A 30 -27.22 -16.17 24.16
CA ALA A 30 -27.46 -14.82 23.64
C ALA A 30 -26.65 -13.77 24.41
N ALA A 31 -26.58 -13.90 25.74
CA ALA A 31 -25.78 -13.02 26.59
C ALA A 31 -24.28 -13.07 26.22
N VAL A 32 -23.74 -14.27 25.95
CA VAL A 32 -22.36 -14.41 25.45
C VAL A 32 -22.18 -13.70 24.11
N GLU A 33 -23.07 -13.93 23.15
CA GLU A 33 -22.97 -13.34 21.80
C GLU A 33 -22.93 -11.81 21.87
N VAL A 34 -23.84 -11.17 22.63
CA VAL A 34 -23.89 -9.71 22.82
C VAL A 34 -22.60 -9.17 23.45
N VAL A 35 -22.05 -9.86 24.46
CA VAL A 35 -20.82 -9.41 25.14
C VAL A 35 -19.60 -9.56 24.23
N VAL A 36 -19.53 -10.65 23.45
CA VAL A 36 -18.46 -10.86 22.48
C VAL A 36 -18.54 -9.83 21.35
N GLU A 37 -19.73 -9.54 20.82
CA GLU A 37 -19.95 -8.47 19.85
C GLU A 37 -19.48 -7.11 20.38
N ALA A 38 -19.80 -6.78 21.63
CA ALA A 38 -19.34 -5.55 22.25
C ALA A 38 -17.79 -5.47 22.29
N TYR A 39 -17.11 -6.58 22.63
CA TYR A 39 -15.65 -6.65 22.57
C TYR A 39 -15.11 -6.52 21.15
N LEU A 40 -15.74 -7.20 20.18
CA LEU A 40 -15.37 -7.14 18.76
C LEU A 40 -15.55 -5.72 18.19
N ASP A 41 -16.59 -5.00 18.59
CA ASP A 41 -16.83 -3.60 18.25
C ASP A 41 -15.85 -2.62 18.93
N GLY A 42 -14.98 -3.11 19.81
CA GLY A 42 -14.04 -2.28 20.55
C GLY A 42 -14.71 -1.45 21.64
N LYS A 43 -15.86 -1.88 22.14
CA LYS A 43 -16.52 -1.30 23.32
C LYS A 43 -15.90 -1.92 24.58
N PRO A 44 -15.68 -1.15 25.66
CA PRO A 44 -15.90 0.29 25.76
C PRO A 44 -14.80 1.07 25.03
N SER A 45 -15.21 2.14 24.33
CA SER A 45 -14.28 3.04 23.65
C SER A 45 -13.55 3.96 24.65
N ASN A 46 -14.22 4.34 25.73
CA ASN A 46 -13.72 5.28 26.74
C ASN A 46 -14.02 4.82 28.18
N ARG A 47 -13.14 5.20 29.12
CA ARG A 47 -13.39 5.19 30.57
C ARG A 47 -13.43 6.65 31.03
N GLY A 48 -14.64 7.21 31.17
CA GLY A 48 -14.81 8.64 31.36
C GLY A 48 -14.27 9.42 30.14
N LYS A 49 -13.31 10.33 30.35
CA LYS A 49 -12.65 11.09 29.28
C LYS A 49 -11.44 10.36 28.64
N LYS A 50 -10.98 9.24 29.21
CA LYS A 50 -9.80 8.52 28.73
C LYS A 50 -10.21 7.49 27.67
N LYS A 51 -9.59 7.55 26.49
CA LYS A 51 -9.72 6.49 25.47
C LYS A 51 -9.08 5.21 25.95
N ILE A 52 -9.80 4.10 25.84
CA ILE A 52 -9.29 2.77 26.22
C ILE A 52 -8.55 2.19 25.02
N THR A 53 -7.35 1.69 25.28
CA THR A 53 -6.52 1.02 24.27
C THR A 53 -7.05 -0.38 23.97
N GLN A 54 -6.76 -0.92 22.78
CA GLN A 54 -7.17 -2.29 22.45
C GLN A 54 -6.63 -3.29 23.46
N ALA A 55 -5.38 -3.13 23.87
CA ALA A 55 -4.73 -4.04 24.77
C ALA A 55 -5.26 -3.96 26.23
N GLU A 56 -5.88 -2.85 26.65
CA GLU A 56 -6.66 -2.78 27.90
C GLU A 56 -8.00 -3.51 27.75
N ARG A 57 -8.65 -3.45 26.57
CA ARG A 57 -9.88 -4.20 26.28
C ARG A 57 -9.63 -5.70 26.24
N ASP A 58 -8.57 -6.13 25.58
CA ASP A 58 -8.18 -7.55 25.51
C ASP A 58 -7.99 -8.09 26.94
N ALA A 59 -7.29 -7.35 27.80
CA ALA A 59 -7.11 -7.73 29.20
C ALA A 59 -8.41 -7.83 29.98
N ALA A 60 -9.30 -6.84 29.85
CA ALA A 60 -10.59 -6.90 30.53
C ALA A 60 -11.46 -8.07 30.02
N PHE A 61 -11.52 -8.31 28.71
CA PHE A 61 -12.35 -9.36 28.14
C PHE A 61 -11.83 -10.75 28.50
N TRP A 62 -10.56 -11.06 28.23
CA TRP A 62 -10.01 -12.40 28.41
C TRP A 62 -9.79 -12.80 29.88
N SER A 63 -9.79 -11.84 30.80
CA SER A 63 -9.80 -12.09 32.24
C SER A 63 -11.20 -12.16 32.86
N SER A 64 -12.27 -12.05 32.05
CA SER A 64 -13.65 -12.12 32.53
C SER A 64 -14.02 -13.55 32.96
N GLY A 65 -14.77 -13.66 34.05
CA GLY A 65 -15.20 -14.94 34.60
C GLY A 65 -16.12 -15.70 33.65
N PHE A 66 -17.05 -15.00 33.00
CA PHE A 66 -18.01 -15.64 32.07
C PHE A 66 -17.31 -16.29 30.88
N VAL A 67 -16.17 -15.75 30.40
CA VAL A 67 -15.39 -16.29 29.27
C VAL A 67 -14.92 -17.71 29.57
N ASN A 68 -14.52 -17.98 30.81
CA ASN A 68 -14.12 -19.32 31.25
C ASN A 68 -15.31 -20.26 31.48
N ALA A 69 -16.52 -19.73 31.63
CA ALA A 69 -17.76 -20.49 31.79
C ALA A 69 -18.42 -20.84 30.44
N VAL A 70 -18.02 -20.20 29.34
CA VAL A 70 -18.55 -20.50 27.99
C VAL A 70 -18.21 -21.96 27.62
N PRO A 71 -19.19 -22.80 27.24
CA PRO A 71 -18.94 -24.15 26.79
C PRO A 71 -18.02 -24.18 25.56
N ALA A 72 -17.02 -25.06 25.56
CA ALA A 72 -16.00 -25.12 24.51
C ALA A 72 -16.58 -25.27 23.10
N GLU A 73 -17.66 -26.04 22.93
CA GLU A 73 -18.34 -26.20 21.64
C GLU A 73 -18.97 -24.90 21.09
N SER A 74 -19.33 -23.96 21.97
CA SER A 74 -19.92 -22.68 21.56
C SER A 74 -18.94 -21.81 20.77
N TRP A 75 -17.64 -22.09 20.89
CA TRP A 75 -16.59 -21.38 20.16
C TRP A 75 -16.56 -21.65 18.66
N ARG A 76 -17.32 -22.64 18.16
CA ARG A 76 -17.49 -22.89 16.71
C ARG A 76 -18.30 -21.83 15.97
N SER A 77 -18.97 -20.94 16.69
CA SER A 77 -19.69 -19.83 16.07
C SER A 77 -18.73 -18.75 15.57
N ASP A 78 -19.14 -18.03 14.52
CA ASP A 78 -18.28 -17.05 13.82
C ASP A 78 -17.79 -15.94 14.75
N ILE A 79 -18.67 -15.40 15.60
CA ILE A 79 -18.36 -14.32 16.55
C ILE A 79 -17.30 -14.77 17.56
N GLN A 80 -17.44 -15.96 18.11
CA GLN A 80 -16.52 -16.50 19.10
C GLN A 80 -15.18 -16.89 18.45
N THR A 81 -15.20 -17.44 17.23
CA THR A 81 -13.99 -17.71 16.44
C THR A 81 -13.25 -16.41 16.12
N LEU A 82 -13.96 -15.33 15.80
CA LEU A 82 -13.36 -14.02 15.56
C LEU A 82 -12.77 -13.43 16.85
N ALA A 83 -13.42 -13.64 18.00
CA ALA A 83 -12.84 -13.28 19.30
C ALA A 83 -11.56 -14.08 19.57
N LEU A 84 -11.57 -15.40 19.36
CA LEU A 84 -10.39 -16.26 19.50
C LEU A 84 -9.27 -15.83 18.54
N THR A 85 -9.60 -15.40 17.34
CA THR A 85 -8.64 -14.81 16.38
C THR A 85 -7.95 -13.58 16.99
N ARG A 86 -8.71 -12.70 17.67
CA ARG A 86 -8.12 -11.55 18.39
C ARG A 86 -7.27 -11.98 19.59
N TYR A 87 -7.68 -13.02 20.31
CA TYR A 87 -6.86 -13.59 21.39
C TYR A 87 -5.49 -14.04 20.88
N LEU A 88 -5.44 -14.71 19.73
CA LEU A 88 -4.22 -15.21 19.12
C LEU A 88 -3.34 -14.09 18.51
N ARG A 89 -3.90 -12.90 18.29
CA ARG A 89 -3.17 -11.71 17.81
C ARG A 89 -2.55 -10.86 18.91
N GLN A 90 -3.12 -10.87 20.10
CA GLN A 90 -2.64 -10.05 21.22
C GLN A 90 -1.51 -10.77 21.99
N VAL A 91 -0.74 -10.01 22.78
CA VAL A 91 0.45 -10.54 23.48
C VAL A 91 0.39 -10.36 25.00
N ARG A 92 -0.66 -9.74 25.52
CA ARG A 92 -0.74 -9.31 26.93
C ARG A 92 -1.34 -10.35 27.87
N VAL A 93 -2.32 -11.12 27.39
CA VAL A 93 -3.17 -11.94 28.27
C VAL A 93 -3.11 -13.39 27.83
N ALA A 94 -2.85 -14.26 28.80
CA ALA A 94 -2.82 -15.70 28.64
C ALA A 94 -4.06 -16.34 29.26
N ASN A 95 -4.64 -17.30 28.53
CA ASN A 95 -5.73 -18.17 28.96
C ASN A 95 -5.54 -19.57 28.36
N MET A 96 -4.46 -20.22 28.78
CA MET A 96 -4.06 -21.56 28.33
C MET A 96 -5.11 -22.63 28.60
N GLU A 97 -5.79 -22.53 29.75
CA GLU A 97 -6.81 -23.51 30.14
C GLU A 97 -8.01 -23.46 29.18
N LEU A 98 -8.51 -22.26 28.87
CA LEU A 98 -9.57 -22.12 27.88
C LEU A 98 -9.11 -22.60 26.50
N LEU A 99 -7.93 -22.17 26.05
CA LEU A 99 -7.41 -22.57 24.73
C LEU A 99 -7.29 -24.09 24.62
N GLY A 100 -6.77 -24.78 25.65
CA GLY A 100 -6.68 -26.23 25.70
C GLY A 100 -8.05 -26.93 25.68
N ARG A 101 -9.04 -26.40 26.42
CA ARG A 101 -10.42 -26.93 26.40
C ARG A 101 -11.07 -26.77 25.02
N ILE A 102 -10.90 -25.63 24.37
CA ILE A 102 -11.39 -25.39 23.00
C ILE A 102 -10.67 -26.33 22.03
N ALA A 103 -9.35 -26.47 22.12
CA ALA A 103 -8.58 -27.37 21.25
C ALA A 103 -9.04 -28.84 21.32
N LEU A 104 -9.48 -29.31 22.49
CA LEU A 104 -10.00 -30.67 22.66
C LEU A 104 -11.42 -30.85 22.12
N MET A 105 -12.31 -29.87 22.29
CA MET A 105 -13.75 -30.01 22.00
C MET A 105 -14.17 -29.37 20.67
N ALA A 106 -13.41 -28.38 20.20
CA ALA A 106 -13.61 -27.59 18.99
C ALA A 106 -12.27 -27.24 18.30
N PRO A 107 -11.47 -28.25 17.90
CA PRO A 107 -10.17 -28.02 17.25
C PRO A 107 -10.30 -27.21 15.96
N ASP A 108 -11.39 -27.40 15.21
CA ASP A 108 -11.74 -26.67 13.99
C ASP A 108 -11.84 -25.15 14.20
N ALA A 109 -12.37 -24.73 15.35
CA ALA A 109 -12.46 -23.32 15.73
C ALA A 109 -11.07 -22.72 16.04
N VAL A 110 -10.18 -23.50 16.69
CA VAL A 110 -8.79 -23.09 16.93
C VAL A 110 -8.04 -22.99 15.62
N SER A 111 -8.15 -24.00 14.73
CA SER A 111 -7.55 -24.00 13.40
C SER A 111 -7.97 -22.76 12.61
N SER A 112 -9.26 -22.46 12.57
CA SER A 112 -9.81 -21.29 11.89
C SER A 112 -9.32 -19.97 12.52
N ALA A 113 -9.27 -19.88 13.86
CA ALA A 113 -8.80 -18.68 14.53
C ALA A 113 -7.29 -18.44 14.32
N VAL A 114 -6.47 -19.49 14.33
CA VAL A 114 -5.04 -19.43 14.05
C VAL A 114 -4.81 -18.97 12.62
N ARG A 115 -5.54 -19.53 11.66
CA ARG A 115 -5.51 -19.16 10.25
C ARG A 115 -5.68 -17.65 10.06
N HIS A 116 -6.73 -17.07 10.65
CA HIS A 116 -7.05 -15.66 10.53
C HIS A 116 -6.26 -14.72 11.47
N SER A 117 -5.43 -15.27 12.36
CA SER A 117 -4.68 -14.47 13.35
C SER A 117 -3.41 -13.83 12.76
N GLY A 118 -2.91 -14.34 11.63
CA GLY A 118 -1.61 -13.94 11.09
C GLY A 118 -0.41 -14.58 11.83
N LEU A 119 -0.63 -15.47 12.81
CA LEU A 119 0.45 -16.18 13.52
C LEU A 119 1.44 -16.89 12.60
N VAL A 120 1.01 -17.25 11.38
CA VAL A 120 1.86 -17.81 10.32
C VAL A 120 3.12 -16.97 10.00
N LEU A 121 3.06 -15.64 10.20
CA LEU A 121 4.22 -14.74 10.03
C LEU A 121 4.83 -14.26 11.36
N PHE A 122 4.28 -14.67 12.51
CA PHE A 122 4.72 -14.22 13.83
C PHE A 122 5.11 -15.40 14.74
N PRO A 123 6.18 -16.15 14.39
CA PRO A 123 6.61 -17.34 15.11
C PRO A 123 7.02 -17.05 16.57
N HIS A 124 7.47 -15.82 16.85
CA HIS A 124 7.88 -15.38 18.19
C HIS A 124 6.73 -14.87 19.06
N SER A 125 5.48 -14.93 18.56
CA SER A 125 4.33 -14.54 19.36
C SER A 125 4.20 -15.45 20.59
N PRO A 126 3.94 -14.92 21.80
CA PRO A 126 3.64 -15.77 22.94
C PRO A 126 2.41 -16.65 22.70
N ARG A 127 1.49 -16.26 21.79
CA ARG A 127 0.33 -17.08 21.42
C ARG A 127 0.71 -18.27 20.53
N ARG A 128 1.79 -18.16 19.75
CA ARG A 128 2.37 -19.29 19.02
C ARG A 128 2.91 -20.34 20.00
N ALA A 129 3.66 -19.90 21.00
CA ALA A 129 4.20 -20.79 22.04
C ALA A 129 3.10 -21.50 22.86
N GLU A 130 1.96 -20.84 23.10
CA GLU A 130 0.80 -21.47 23.71
C GLU A 130 0.20 -22.58 22.83
N LEU A 131 0.05 -22.30 21.53
CA LEU A 131 -0.42 -23.28 20.55
C LEU A 131 0.50 -24.51 20.50
N ASP A 132 1.82 -24.30 20.57
CA ASP A 132 2.79 -25.41 20.58
C ASP A 132 2.68 -26.27 21.85
N GLN A 133 2.38 -25.66 23.01
CA GLN A 133 2.16 -26.41 24.25
C GLN A 133 0.91 -27.29 24.18
N ILE A 134 -0.12 -26.88 23.44
CA ILE A 134 -1.34 -27.67 23.27
C ILE A 134 -1.33 -28.55 22.01
N ALA A 135 -0.22 -28.59 21.24
CA ALA A 135 -0.12 -29.35 20.00
C ALA A 135 -0.47 -30.84 20.16
N GLY A 136 -0.16 -31.43 21.32
CA GLY A 136 -0.48 -32.83 21.63
C GLY A 136 -1.95 -33.11 21.95
N SER A 137 -2.83 -32.09 21.98
CA SER A 137 -4.23 -32.25 22.41
C SER A 137 -5.05 -33.05 21.40
N THR A 138 -4.87 -32.77 20.09
CA THR A 138 -5.54 -33.48 19.00
C THR A 138 -4.63 -33.59 17.78
N PRO A 139 -4.83 -34.60 16.90
CA PRO A 139 -4.06 -34.72 15.67
C PRO A 139 -4.17 -33.49 14.75
N GLU A 140 -5.29 -32.79 14.77
CA GLU A 140 -5.55 -31.60 13.96
C GLU A 140 -4.66 -30.42 14.39
N ILE A 141 -4.58 -30.14 15.70
CA ILE A 141 -3.73 -29.07 16.23
C ILE A 141 -2.25 -29.42 16.06
N ALA A 142 -1.87 -30.69 16.23
CA ALA A 142 -0.52 -31.15 15.95
C ALA A 142 -0.12 -30.90 14.48
N GLU A 143 -1.03 -31.16 13.54
CA GLU A 143 -0.79 -30.92 12.13
C GLU A 143 -0.71 -29.43 11.79
N LEU A 144 -1.60 -28.61 12.37
CA LEU A 144 -1.56 -27.16 12.24
C LEU A 144 -0.22 -26.58 12.69
N CYS A 145 0.33 -27.01 13.84
CA CYS A 145 1.65 -26.57 14.29
C CYS A 145 2.75 -26.92 13.29
N ARG A 146 2.72 -28.14 12.71
CA ARG A 146 3.70 -28.54 11.69
C ARG A 146 3.60 -27.70 10.42
N VAL A 147 2.38 -27.37 9.98
CA VAL A 147 2.17 -26.49 8.83
C VAL A 147 2.78 -25.11 9.10
N LEU A 148 2.53 -24.54 10.27
CA LEU A 148 3.08 -23.24 10.67
C LEU A 148 4.62 -23.26 10.77
N ASP A 149 5.23 -24.37 11.20
CA ASP A 149 6.69 -24.51 11.24
C ASP A 149 7.32 -24.49 9.84
N ILE A 150 6.67 -25.12 8.85
CA ILE A 150 7.13 -25.08 7.45
C ILE A 150 7.03 -23.65 6.90
N PHE A 151 5.94 -22.92 7.22
CA PHE A 151 5.82 -21.51 6.86
C PHE A 151 6.91 -20.65 7.50
N ASP A 152 7.19 -20.84 8.79
CA ASP A 152 8.23 -20.10 9.52
C ASP A 152 9.61 -20.31 8.89
N GLN A 153 9.97 -21.57 8.61
CA GLN A 153 11.24 -21.89 7.96
C GLN A 153 11.35 -21.24 6.57
N ALA A 154 10.32 -21.38 5.74
CA ALA A 154 10.27 -20.79 4.41
C ALA A 154 10.36 -19.25 4.44
N HIS A 155 9.74 -18.61 5.44
CA HIS A 155 9.81 -17.16 5.64
C HIS A 155 11.22 -16.71 6.04
N LYS A 156 11.84 -17.40 7.02
CA LYS A 156 13.19 -17.10 7.50
C LYS A 156 14.25 -17.19 6.41
N GLU A 157 14.18 -18.20 5.54
CA GLU A 157 15.10 -18.36 4.41
C GLU A 157 15.04 -17.17 3.44
N ARG A 158 13.84 -16.67 3.16
CA ARG A 158 13.61 -15.52 2.28
C ARG A 158 14.09 -14.23 2.91
N ILE A 159 13.79 -13.99 4.20
CA ILE A 159 14.33 -12.86 4.96
C ILE A 159 15.87 -12.90 4.94
N ALA A 160 16.48 -14.04 5.23
CA ALA A 160 17.94 -14.17 5.24
C ALA A 160 18.56 -13.86 3.86
N THR A 161 17.88 -14.26 2.78
CA THR A 161 18.32 -13.94 1.42
C THR A 161 18.26 -12.44 1.13
N VAL A 162 17.16 -11.78 1.52
CA VAL A 162 17.00 -10.32 1.40
C VAL A 162 18.06 -9.59 2.23
N ASP A 163 18.24 -9.97 3.49
CA ASP A 163 19.17 -9.32 4.42
C ASP A 163 20.63 -9.46 3.97
N LYS A 164 21.00 -10.61 3.40
CA LYS A 164 22.32 -10.82 2.78
C LYS A 164 22.61 -9.77 1.71
N TRP A 165 21.66 -9.52 0.81
CA TRP A 165 21.87 -8.57 -0.29
C TRP A 165 21.68 -7.11 0.12
N LYS A 166 20.84 -6.84 1.13
CA LYS A 166 20.80 -5.53 1.81
C LYS A 166 22.17 -5.16 2.37
N ALA A 167 22.86 -6.11 3.02
CA ALA A 167 24.19 -5.90 3.59
C ALA A 167 25.22 -5.47 2.53
N ALA A 168 25.12 -5.98 1.29
CA ALA A 168 26.01 -5.60 0.19
C ALA A 168 25.82 -4.15 -0.28
N LEU A 169 24.69 -3.53 0.05
CA LEU A 169 24.31 -2.17 -0.38
C LEU A 169 24.16 -1.19 0.79
N THR A 170 24.58 -1.58 2.00
CA THR A 170 24.46 -0.75 3.22
C THR A 170 25.16 0.60 3.08
N GLU A 171 26.33 0.63 2.41
CA GLU A 171 27.15 1.84 2.27
C GLU A 171 26.62 2.87 1.26
N LEU A 172 25.64 2.51 0.43
CA LEU A 172 25.05 3.47 -0.51
C LEU A 172 24.29 4.57 0.23
N ALA A 173 24.29 5.81 -0.24
CA ALA A 173 23.32 6.78 0.22
C ALA A 173 21.93 6.47 -0.38
N PRO A 174 20.82 6.98 0.19
CA PRO A 174 19.49 6.83 -0.40
C PRO A 174 19.42 7.34 -1.84
N PHE A 175 20.14 8.43 -2.16
CA PHE A 175 20.23 8.94 -3.53
C PHE A 175 21.01 8.02 -4.47
N ASP A 176 22.10 7.41 -4.02
CA ASP A 176 22.84 6.43 -4.82
C ASP A 176 21.96 5.22 -5.14
N LEU A 177 21.14 4.78 -4.18
CA LEU A 177 20.18 3.69 -4.41
C LEU A 177 19.14 4.05 -5.48
N LEU A 178 18.70 5.31 -5.57
CA LEU A 178 17.82 5.79 -6.64
C LEU A 178 18.49 5.72 -8.02
N ILE A 179 19.80 5.93 -8.10
CA ILE A 179 20.57 5.73 -9.35
C ILE A 179 20.45 4.28 -9.80
N TYR A 180 20.78 3.32 -8.93
CA TYR A 180 20.71 1.90 -9.26
C TYR A 180 19.28 1.42 -9.54
N THR A 181 18.31 1.95 -8.81
CA THR A 181 16.88 1.72 -9.10
C THR A 181 16.52 2.16 -10.51
N SER A 182 17.01 3.32 -10.94
CA SER A 182 16.73 3.84 -12.27
C SER A 182 17.47 3.08 -13.37
N LEU A 183 18.73 2.69 -13.14
CA LEU A 183 19.48 1.84 -14.06
C LEU A 183 18.77 0.48 -14.25
N TYR A 184 18.39 -0.18 -13.15
CA TYR A 184 17.62 -1.42 -13.17
C TYR A 184 16.31 -1.26 -13.95
N ALA A 185 15.59 -0.15 -13.74
CA ALA A 185 14.34 0.11 -14.45
C ALA A 185 14.55 0.23 -15.98
N PHE A 186 15.56 0.97 -16.43
CA PHE A 186 15.85 1.10 -17.85
C PHE A 186 16.45 -0.16 -18.48
N GLU A 187 17.08 -1.03 -17.69
CA GLU A 187 17.56 -2.34 -18.14
C GLU A 187 16.43 -3.38 -18.25
N HIS A 188 15.54 -3.46 -17.26
CA HIS A 188 14.59 -4.56 -17.13
C HIS A 188 13.11 -4.17 -17.24
N LEU A 189 12.70 -3.03 -16.69
CA LEU A 189 11.28 -2.65 -16.61
C LEU A 189 10.79 -1.95 -17.88
N VAL A 190 11.54 -0.94 -18.34
CA VAL A 190 11.17 -0.08 -19.47
C VAL A 190 11.13 -0.88 -20.77
N PRO A 191 12.16 -1.68 -21.16
CA PRO A 191 12.11 -2.43 -22.42
C PRO A 191 10.92 -3.39 -22.49
N ARG A 192 10.69 -4.17 -21.42
CA ARG A 192 9.58 -5.12 -21.33
C ARG A 192 8.22 -4.45 -21.54
N ARG A 193 8.03 -3.23 -21.06
CA ARG A 193 6.78 -2.49 -21.26
C ARG A 193 6.48 -2.18 -22.73
N PHE A 194 7.52 -1.91 -23.52
CA PHE A 194 7.40 -1.59 -24.94
C PHE A 194 7.31 -2.85 -25.82
N ASP A 195 7.82 -3.98 -25.35
CA ASP A 195 7.70 -5.27 -26.05
C ASP A 195 6.34 -5.96 -25.79
N MET A 196 5.67 -5.65 -24.69
CA MET A 196 4.38 -6.25 -24.33
C MET A 196 3.20 -5.52 -24.98
N PRO A 197 2.22 -6.24 -25.58
CA PRO A 197 0.96 -5.64 -26.02
C PRO A 197 0.24 -5.00 -24.84
N THR A 198 -0.24 -3.76 -24.99
CA THR A 198 -0.90 -2.95 -23.94
C THR A 198 -2.16 -3.59 -23.31
N MET A 199 -2.65 -4.69 -23.87
CA MET A 199 -3.90 -5.38 -23.46
C MET A 199 -3.69 -6.86 -23.07
N ALA A 200 -2.46 -7.34 -22.91
CA ALA A 200 -2.22 -8.72 -22.51
C ALA A 200 -2.58 -8.93 -21.01
N GLU A 201 -3.45 -9.91 -20.73
CA GLU A 201 -3.80 -10.30 -19.35
C GLU A 201 -2.52 -10.71 -18.58
N GLY A 202 -2.31 -10.13 -17.40
CA GLY A 202 -1.14 -10.42 -16.55
C GLY A 202 0.14 -9.64 -16.86
N ALA A 203 0.20 -8.87 -17.95
CA ALA A 203 1.36 -8.05 -18.30
C ALA A 203 1.76 -7.03 -17.20
N ASP A 204 0.77 -6.59 -16.42
CA ASP A 204 0.96 -5.61 -15.35
C ASP A 204 1.38 -6.24 -14.00
N SER A 205 1.25 -7.57 -13.81
CA SER A 205 1.50 -8.22 -12.51
C SER A 205 2.97 -8.14 -12.10
N TRP A 206 3.87 -8.55 -13.00
CA TRP A 206 5.30 -8.55 -12.71
C TRP A 206 5.87 -7.13 -12.50
N MET A 207 5.37 -6.14 -13.26
CA MET A 207 5.79 -4.76 -13.09
C MET A 207 5.37 -4.21 -11.73
N GLN A 208 4.17 -4.56 -11.27
CA GLN A 208 3.69 -4.21 -9.94
C GLN A 208 4.53 -4.88 -8.85
N GLU A 209 4.85 -6.16 -8.98
CA GLU A 209 5.72 -6.89 -8.03
C GLU A 209 7.09 -6.23 -7.90
N ALA A 210 7.70 -5.82 -9.02
CA ALA A 210 8.98 -5.10 -9.01
C ALA A 210 8.86 -3.70 -8.37
N TRP A 211 7.76 -2.97 -8.59
CA TRP A 211 7.52 -1.68 -7.95
C TRP A 211 7.35 -1.80 -6.44
N ASP A 212 6.57 -2.78 -5.98
CA ASP A 212 6.33 -3.03 -4.56
C ASP A 212 7.65 -3.39 -3.87
N ALA A 213 8.45 -4.28 -4.49
CA ALA A 213 9.77 -4.64 -4.00
C ALA A 213 10.72 -3.43 -3.94
N ILE A 214 10.80 -2.62 -5.00
CA ILE A 214 11.63 -1.40 -5.01
C ILE A 214 11.18 -0.43 -3.90
N ASN A 215 9.87 -0.25 -3.72
CA ASN A 215 9.33 0.61 -2.68
C ASN A 215 9.76 0.14 -1.28
N ASP A 216 9.66 -1.16 -0.99
CA ASP A 216 10.11 -1.76 0.28
C ASP A 216 11.61 -1.53 0.52
N LEU A 217 12.43 -1.66 -0.53
CA LEU A 217 13.88 -1.44 -0.46
C LEU A 217 14.22 0.04 -0.21
N LEU A 218 13.49 0.97 -0.81
CA LEU A 218 13.70 2.40 -0.56
C LEU A 218 13.27 2.78 0.86
N ILE A 219 12.16 2.24 1.36
CA ILE A 219 11.74 2.42 2.75
C ILE A 219 12.77 1.85 3.73
N TRP A 220 13.29 0.64 3.46
CA TRP A 220 14.42 0.07 4.21
C TRP A 220 15.58 1.06 4.23
N LYS A 221 15.98 1.59 3.06
CA LYS A 221 17.13 2.46 2.96
C LYS A 221 16.96 3.77 3.71
N LEU A 222 15.78 4.39 3.64
CA LEU A 222 15.46 5.60 4.39
C LEU A 222 15.42 5.38 5.91
N LYS A 223 15.11 4.16 6.34
CA LYS A 223 15.04 3.79 7.75
C LYS A 223 16.42 3.52 8.36
N THR A 224 17.35 2.95 7.60
CA THR A 224 18.62 2.42 8.13
C THR A 224 19.86 3.19 7.72
N SER A 225 19.76 4.16 6.80
CA SER A 225 20.95 4.90 6.34
C SER A 225 21.35 6.00 7.32
N ASP A 226 22.65 6.06 7.63
CA ASP A 226 23.26 7.17 8.36
C ASP A 226 23.60 8.37 7.45
N ALA A 227 23.51 8.19 6.12
CA ALA A 227 23.77 9.25 5.17
C ALA A 227 22.64 10.28 5.15
N SER A 228 22.99 11.55 4.96
CA SER A 228 21.98 12.62 4.93
C SER A 228 21.07 12.50 3.71
N VAL A 229 19.76 12.58 3.96
CA VAL A 229 18.71 12.73 2.92
C VAL A 229 18.51 14.20 2.55
N ASN A 230 19.17 15.13 3.23
CA ASN A 230 19.06 16.57 2.99
C ASN A 230 20.11 17.02 1.97
N LEU A 231 19.83 16.80 0.69
CA LEU A 231 20.77 17.07 -0.39
C LEU A 231 20.73 18.53 -0.87
N LYS A 232 21.89 18.99 -1.31
CA LYS A 232 22.13 20.22 -2.06
C LYS A 232 22.69 19.89 -3.44
N GLU A 233 22.70 20.87 -4.33
CA GLU A 233 23.19 20.68 -5.70
C GLU A 233 24.64 20.17 -5.75
N ALA A 234 25.50 20.64 -4.84
CA ALA A 234 26.89 20.20 -4.74
C ALA A 234 27.06 18.70 -4.41
N ASP A 235 26.05 18.07 -3.81
CA ASP A 235 26.11 16.66 -3.39
C ASP A 235 25.82 15.70 -4.57
N ILE A 236 25.15 16.19 -5.62
CA ILE A 236 24.71 15.36 -6.75
C ILE A 236 25.88 14.99 -7.66
N GLY A 237 26.75 15.97 -7.99
CA GLY A 237 27.87 15.77 -8.91
C GLY A 237 28.78 14.59 -8.55
N PRO A 238 29.28 14.49 -7.30
CA PRO A 238 30.10 13.36 -6.85
C PRO A 238 29.39 12.01 -6.94
N SER A 239 28.10 11.95 -6.57
CA SER A 239 27.30 10.72 -6.65
C SER A 239 27.14 10.26 -8.10
N LEU A 240 26.75 11.16 -9.00
CA LEU A 240 26.62 10.86 -10.43
C LEU A 240 27.95 10.44 -11.05
N ALA A 241 29.03 11.15 -10.75
CA ALA A 241 30.37 10.84 -11.26
C ALA A 241 30.87 9.45 -10.84
N LYS A 242 30.43 8.95 -9.68
CA LYS A 242 30.81 7.65 -9.15
C LYS A 242 29.88 6.52 -9.59
N HIS A 243 28.58 6.77 -9.61
CA HIS A 243 27.56 5.71 -9.71
C HIS A 243 26.81 5.69 -11.05
N LEU A 244 26.76 6.79 -11.79
CA LEU A 244 25.99 6.89 -13.05
C LEU A 244 26.84 7.18 -14.29
N SER A 245 27.64 8.24 -14.26
CA SER A 245 28.43 8.71 -15.40
C SER A 245 29.34 7.64 -16.01
N PRO A 246 30.01 6.76 -15.22
CA PRO A 246 30.79 5.65 -15.77
C PRO A 246 30.01 4.74 -16.73
N PHE A 247 28.71 4.52 -16.49
CA PHE A 247 27.87 3.73 -17.38
C PHE A 247 27.54 4.52 -18.65
N LEU A 248 27.10 5.76 -18.51
CA LEU A 248 26.55 6.53 -19.63
C LEU A 248 27.62 7.11 -20.56
N PHE A 249 28.78 7.48 -20.01
CA PHE A 249 29.86 8.18 -20.71
C PHE A 249 31.21 7.50 -20.43
N PRO A 250 31.41 6.25 -20.88
CA PRO A 250 32.64 5.54 -20.62
C PRO A 250 33.82 6.25 -21.28
N SER A 251 34.86 6.53 -20.50
CA SER A 251 36.12 7.11 -20.98
C SER A 251 37.33 6.55 -20.20
N PRO A 252 38.55 6.64 -20.74
CA PRO A 252 39.76 6.16 -20.04
C PRO A 252 40.05 6.89 -18.73
N SER A 253 39.52 8.11 -18.53
CA SER A 253 39.72 8.95 -17.34
C SER A 253 38.59 8.85 -16.32
N THR A 254 37.43 8.28 -16.69
CA THR A 254 36.30 8.05 -15.77
C THR A 254 36.53 6.81 -14.92
N LEU A 255 35.91 6.78 -13.74
CA LEU A 255 35.85 5.58 -12.91
C LEU A 255 35.22 4.42 -13.69
N VAL A 256 35.55 3.19 -13.30
CA VAL A 256 34.96 1.99 -13.90
C VAL A 256 33.50 1.85 -13.44
N PRO A 257 32.55 1.53 -14.34
CA PRO A 257 31.16 1.32 -13.95
C PRO A 257 31.01 0.18 -12.94
N ARG A 258 30.28 0.46 -11.86
CA ARG A 258 30.05 -0.44 -10.72
C ARG A 258 28.96 -1.48 -11.03
N HIS A 259 29.27 -2.36 -11.98
CA HIS A 259 28.41 -3.48 -12.36
C HIS A 259 28.14 -4.45 -11.21
N ASP A 260 29.09 -4.56 -10.26
CA ASP A 260 28.93 -5.32 -9.02
C ASP A 260 27.75 -4.82 -8.19
N LEU A 261 27.60 -3.50 -8.05
CA LEU A 261 26.49 -2.90 -7.31
C LEU A 261 25.17 -2.98 -8.07
N LEU A 262 25.19 -2.82 -9.40
CA LEU A 262 23.99 -2.99 -10.23
C LEU A 262 23.47 -4.43 -10.17
N ALA A 263 24.36 -5.42 -10.28
CA ALA A 263 24.00 -6.83 -10.16
C ALA A 263 23.52 -7.20 -8.75
N ALA A 264 24.17 -6.68 -7.71
CA ALA A 264 23.72 -6.86 -6.32
C ALA A 264 22.34 -6.24 -6.08
N PHE A 265 22.06 -5.06 -6.66
CA PHE A 265 20.73 -4.44 -6.60
C PHE A 265 19.68 -5.27 -7.34
N GLY A 266 19.96 -5.73 -8.56
CA GLY A 266 19.03 -6.61 -9.28
C GLY A 266 18.71 -7.89 -8.51
N THR A 267 19.73 -8.53 -7.94
CA THR A 267 19.53 -9.74 -7.11
C THR A 267 18.73 -9.44 -5.84
N LEU A 268 18.91 -8.25 -5.25
CA LEU A 268 18.12 -7.81 -4.10
C LEU A 268 16.65 -7.58 -4.47
N VAL A 269 16.36 -7.01 -5.65
CA VAL A 269 14.98 -6.86 -6.14
C VAL A 269 14.33 -8.23 -6.31
N ASP A 270 15.00 -9.20 -6.95
CA ASP A 270 14.47 -10.55 -7.13
C ASP A 270 14.20 -11.25 -5.78
N ALA A 271 15.12 -11.12 -4.82
CA ALA A 271 14.94 -11.65 -3.47
C ALA A 271 13.74 -11.01 -2.73
N GLN A 272 13.55 -9.70 -2.89
CA GLN A 272 12.43 -8.98 -2.29
C GLN A 272 11.10 -9.33 -2.97
N ILE A 273 11.08 -9.53 -4.29
CA ILE A 273 9.91 -10.05 -5.01
C ILE A 273 9.52 -11.43 -4.48
N GLU A 274 10.48 -12.34 -4.31
CA GLU A 274 10.21 -13.68 -3.77
C GLU A 274 9.65 -13.62 -2.34
N LEU A 275 10.18 -12.74 -1.49
CA LEU A 275 9.65 -12.53 -0.14
C LEU A 275 8.21 -11.99 -0.18
N ASN A 276 7.94 -10.98 -1.01
CA ASN A 276 6.60 -10.38 -1.15
C ASN A 276 5.60 -11.38 -1.73
N SER A 277 6.02 -12.18 -2.70
CA SER A 277 5.24 -13.27 -3.29
C SER A 277 4.91 -14.34 -2.26
N PHE A 278 5.87 -14.77 -1.44
CA PHE A 278 5.61 -15.72 -0.36
C PHE A 278 4.58 -15.19 0.65
N ILE A 279 4.70 -13.93 1.06
CA ILE A 279 3.74 -13.31 1.98
C ILE A 279 2.34 -13.31 1.37
N THR A 280 2.20 -12.79 0.15
CA THR A 280 0.88 -12.60 -0.48
C THR A 280 0.25 -13.89 -1.02
N GLN A 281 1.03 -14.76 -1.65
CA GLN A 281 0.54 -15.96 -2.33
C GLN A 281 0.54 -17.20 -1.44
N SER A 282 1.27 -17.18 -0.33
CA SER A 282 1.32 -18.32 0.61
C SER A 282 0.77 -17.96 1.99
N ALA A 283 1.33 -16.97 2.68
CA ALA A 283 0.91 -16.65 4.06
C ALA A 283 -0.48 -16.00 4.12
N ASP A 284 -0.76 -15.02 3.28
CA ASP A 284 -2.08 -14.38 3.19
C ASP A 284 -3.12 -15.33 2.59
N ALA A 285 -2.73 -16.14 1.59
CA ALA A 285 -3.59 -17.17 1.04
C ALA A 285 -3.96 -18.22 2.09
N PHE A 286 -2.99 -18.67 2.90
CA PHE A 286 -3.26 -19.50 4.08
C PHE A 286 -4.19 -18.79 5.04
N SER A 287 -4.03 -17.48 5.25
CA SER A 287 -4.80 -16.77 6.28
C SER A 287 -6.24 -16.45 5.87
N TYR A 288 -6.52 -16.23 4.57
CA TYR A 288 -7.76 -15.58 4.13
C TYR A 288 -8.46 -16.23 2.91
N ASP A 289 -7.87 -17.23 2.23
CA ASP A 289 -8.52 -17.91 1.09
C ASP A 289 -9.20 -19.21 1.55
N ASP A 290 -10.39 -19.11 2.12
CA ASP A 290 -11.14 -20.27 2.65
C ASP A 290 -11.50 -21.32 1.58
N GLY A 291 -11.30 -21.00 0.30
CA GLY A 291 -11.46 -21.95 -0.81
C GLY A 291 -10.28 -22.91 -0.96
N ILE A 292 -9.20 -22.75 -0.19
CA ILE A 292 -8.01 -23.61 -0.22
C ILE A 292 -7.56 -24.08 1.17
N GLN A 293 -6.86 -25.22 1.17
CA GLN A 293 -6.16 -25.74 2.34
C GLN A 293 -4.70 -26.04 1.98
N PHE A 294 -3.80 -25.74 2.92
CA PHE A 294 -2.41 -26.17 2.84
C PHE A 294 -2.28 -27.55 3.47
N VAL A 295 -1.92 -28.54 2.67
CA VAL A 295 -1.77 -29.93 3.08
C VAL A 295 -0.29 -30.30 3.03
N ARG A 296 0.22 -30.84 4.13
CA ARG A 296 1.60 -31.27 4.21
C ARG A 296 1.80 -32.59 3.44
N ARG A 297 2.73 -32.57 2.48
CA ARG A 297 3.28 -33.75 1.81
C ARG A 297 4.75 -33.83 2.19
N GLU A 298 5.07 -34.70 3.15
CA GLU A 298 6.43 -34.81 3.72
C GLU A 298 6.89 -33.47 4.34
N GLU A 299 7.90 -32.83 3.74
CA GLU A 299 8.53 -31.57 4.16
C GLU A 299 8.04 -30.35 3.37
N ARG A 300 7.02 -30.51 2.51
CA ARG A 300 6.44 -29.40 1.73
C ARG A 300 4.95 -29.27 1.95
N LEU A 301 4.44 -28.08 1.67
CA LEU A 301 3.00 -27.80 1.63
C LEU A 301 2.53 -27.81 0.18
N GLU A 302 1.42 -28.49 -0.06
CA GLU A 302 0.67 -28.45 -1.31
C GLU A 302 -0.68 -27.78 -1.07
N ILE A 303 -1.15 -27.02 -2.06
CA ILE A 303 -2.44 -26.34 -1.99
C ILE A 303 -3.50 -27.27 -2.57
N GLU A 304 -4.48 -27.61 -1.77
CA GLU A 304 -5.68 -28.33 -2.20
C GLU A 304 -6.88 -27.36 -2.26
N GLU A 305 -7.65 -27.44 -3.33
CA GLU A 305 -8.86 -26.65 -3.51
C GLU A 305 -10.02 -27.35 -2.80
N VAL A 306 -10.59 -26.69 -1.78
CA VAL A 306 -11.65 -27.24 -0.93
C VAL A 306 -13.03 -26.69 -1.28
N ASP A 307 -13.11 -25.48 -1.84
CA ASP A 307 -14.35 -24.91 -2.40
C ASP A 307 -14.12 -24.29 -3.79
N PRO A 308 -14.29 -25.10 -4.85
CA PRO A 308 -14.17 -24.62 -6.22
C PRO A 308 -15.18 -23.52 -6.60
N THR A 309 -16.35 -23.52 -5.97
CA THR A 309 -17.41 -22.56 -6.29
C THR A 309 -17.07 -21.18 -5.74
N ALA A 310 -16.63 -21.09 -4.48
CA ALA A 310 -16.15 -19.85 -3.88
C ALA A 310 -14.95 -19.30 -4.64
N ARG A 311 -13.98 -20.16 -4.99
CA ARG A 311 -12.80 -19.76 -5.76
C ARG A 311 -13.15 -19.22 -7.16
N ALA A 312 -14.08 -19.88 -7.86
CA ALA A 312 -14.58 -19.38 -9.14
C ALA A 312 -15.32 -18.03 -9.00
N ALA A 313 -16.09 -17.83 -7.91
CA ALA A 313 -16.75 -16.57 -7.63
C ALA A 313 -15.73 -15.44 -7.36
N TRP A 314 -14.69 -15.71 -6.55
CA TRP A 314 -13.60 -14.78 -6.29
C TRP A 314 -12.91 -14.33 -7.59
N ARG A 315 -12.50 -15.29 -8.44
CA ARG A 315 -11.89 -15.00 -9.75
C ARG A 315 -12.78 -14.14 -10.64
N ARG A 316 -14.08 -14.47 -10.75
CA ARG A 316 -15.05 -13.66 -11.53
C ARG A 316 -15.17 -12.25 -10.98
N ASN A 317 -15.19 -12.07 -9.66
CA ASN A 317 -15.26 -10.75 -9.04
C ASN A 317 -13.97 -9.94 -9.27
N GLY A 318 -12.80 -10.59 -9.23
CA GLY A 318 -11.53 -9.97 -9.63
C GLY A 318 -11.53 -9.50 -11.08
N LEU A 319 -12.02 -10.32 -12.01
CA LEU A 319 -12.17 -9.95 -13.42
C LEU A 319 -13.15 -8.77 -13.61
N ARG A 320 -14.25 -8.71 -12.83
CA ARG A 320 -15.16 -7.57 -12.82
C ARG A 320 -14.46 -6.30 -12.33
N LEU A 321 -13.67 -6.40 -11.26
CA LEU A 321 -12.89 -5.28 -10.72
C LEU A 321 -11.90 -4.74 -11.76
N ALA A 322 -11.16 -5.61 -12.45
CA ALA A 322 -10.20 -5.24 -13.50
C ALA A 322 -10.87 -4.46 -14.64
N ARG A 323 -12.12 -4.80 -14.99
CA ARG A 323 -12.89 -4.10 -16.05
C ARG A 323 -13.38 -2.71 -15.65
N LEU A 324 -13.43 -2.37 -14.36
CA LEU A 324 -13.89 -1.04 -13.91
C LEU A 324 -13.00 0.09 -14.45
N HIS A 325 -11.71 -0.18 -14.67
CA HIS A 325 -10.80 0.81 -15.26
C HIS A 325 -11.27 1.26 -16.65
N GLY A 326 -11.67 0.31 -17.50
CA GLY A 326 -12.22 0.60 -18.83
C GLY A 326 -13.56 1.34 -18.75
N TYR A 327 -14.45 0.94 -17.84
CA TYR A 327 -15.72 1.64 -17.62
C TYR A 327 -15.54 3.15 -17.36
N TRP A 328 -14.67 3.51 -16.42
CA TRP A 328 -14.41 4.92 -16.10
C TRP A 328 -13.73 5.66 -17.26
N PHE A 329 -12.87 4.98 -18.01
CA PHE A 329 -12.20 5.58 -19.15
C PHE A 329 -13.19 5.92 -20.28
N TYR A 330 -14.10 5.00 -20.63
CA TYR A 330 -15.13 5.27 -21.63
C TYR A 330 -16.09 6.38 -21.20
N ARG A 331 -16.46 6.42 -19.91
CA ARG A 331 -17.26 7.53 -19.39
C ARG A 331 -16.57 8.90 -19.51
N ALA A 332 -15.27 8.95 -19.24
CA ALA A 332 -14.50 10.19 -19.42
C ALA A 332 -14.38 10.58 -20.90
N MET A 333 -14.28 9.61 -21.81
CA MET A 333 -14.31 9.88 -23.25
C MET A 333 -15.64 10.54 -23.65
N ASP A 334 -16.77 10.01 -23.21
CA ASP A 334 -18.10 10.56 -23.52
C ASP A 334 -18.26 11.99 -22.99
N GLU A 335 -17.80 12.24 -21.76
CA GLU A 335 -17.84 13.57 -21.14
C GLU A 335 -16.86 14.55 -21.80
N PHE A 336 -15.68 14.09 -22.20
CA PHE A 336 -14.71 14.90 -22.91
C PHE A 336 -15.24 15.33 -24.28
N VAL A 337 -15.78 14.40 -25.07
CA VAL A 337 -16.36 14.69 -26.40
C VAL A 337 -17.50 15.70 -26.32
N SER A 338 -18.25 15.68 -25.23
CA SER A 338 -19.34 16.63 -24.97
C SER A 338 -18.87 17.98 -24.43
N SER A 339 -17.58 18.11 -24.09
CA SER A 339 -17.01 19.33 -23.49
C SER A 339 -16.52 20.32 -24.54
N ALA A 340 -16.45 21.60 -24.18
CA ALA A 340 -15.86 22.63 -25.03
C ALA A 340 -14.37 22.37 -25.36
N MET A 341 -13.69 21.57 -24.53
CA MET A 341 -12.26 21.26 -24.70
C MET A 341 -11.99 20.32 -25.88
N ALA A 342 -12.98 19.53 -26.32
CA ALA A 342 -12.82 18.56 -27.42
C ALA A 342 -12.36 19.20 -28.75
N THR A 343 -12.69 20.49 -28.94
CA THR A 343 -12.37 21.24 -30.16
C THR A 343 -11.17 22.17 -30.00
N GLN A 344 -10.56 22.21 -28.81
CA GLN A 344 -9.47 23.13 -28.50
C GLN A 344 -8.10 22.48 -28.64
N LEU A 345 -7.11 23.29 -29.06
CA LEU A 345 -5.72 22.89 -29.01
C LEU A 345 -5.23 22.91 -27.56
N ILE A 346 -4.78 21.75 -27.07
CA ILE A 346 -4.28 21.59 -25.70
C ILE A 346 -2.75 21.59 -25.69
N GLY A 347 -2.17 22.71 -25.28
CA GLY A 347 -0.72 22.92 -25.30
C GLY A 347 -0.18 23.22 -26.71
N ARG A 348 1.08 22.85 -26.98
CA ARG A 348 1.69 23.05 -28.30
C ARG A 348 1.18 22.00 -29.30
N PRO A 349 1.15 22.31 -30.63
CA PRO A 349 0.70 21.36 -31.66
C PRO A 349 1.34 19.97 -31.55
N GLU A 350 2.65 19.91 -31.32
CA GLU A 350 3.42 18.68 -31.18
C GLU A 350 3.09 17.88 -29.90
N ASN A 351 2.45 18.50 -28.90
CA ASN A 351 2.03 17.85 -27.66
C ASN A 351 0.53 17.53 -27.63
N HIS A 352 -0.26 18.02 -28.59
CA HIS A 352 -1.72 18.06 -28.51
C HIS A 352 -2.35 16.71 -28.20
N GLU A 353 -1.98 15.68 -28.96
CA GLU A 353 -2.55 14.33 -28.84
C GLU A 353 -2.27 13.71 -27.46
N ALA A 354 -1.03 13.82 -26.97
CA ALA A 354 -0.65 13.32 -25.66
C ALA A 354 -1.35 14.10 -24.54
N ASN A 355 -1.44 15.43 -24.66
CA ASN A 355 -2.13 16.27 -23.68
C ASN A 355 -3.64 16.02 -23.66
N ARG A 356 -4.25 15.74 -24.82
CA ARG A 356 -5.66 15.35 -24.93
C ARG A 356 -5.94 14.06 -24.19
N LEU A 357 -5.09 13.04 -24.39
CA LEU A 357 -5.21 11.79 -23.65
C LEU A 357 -5.03 12.01 -22.13
N ALA A 358 -4.05 12.81 -21.73
CA ALA A 358 -3.84 13.17 -20.33
C ALA A 358 -5.07 13.88 -19.71
N TYR A 359 -5.73 14.75 -20.47
CA TYR A 359 -6.96 15.42 -20.05
C TYR A 359 -8.11 14.44 -19.80
N ILE A 360 -8.32 13.50 -20.73
CA ILE A 360 -9.32 12.42 -20.61
C ILE A 360 -9.00 11.54 -19.38
N GLN A 361 -7.74 11.17 -19.18
CA GLN A 361 -7.31 10.34 -18.05
C GLN A 361 -7.48 11.05 -16.70
N ALA A 362 -7.27 12.37 -16.65
CA ALA A 362 -7.55 13.18 -15.48
C ALA A 362 -9.06 13.24 -15.18
N MET A 363 -9.89 13.41 -16.22
CA MET A 363 -11.36 13.40 -16.11
C MET A 363 -11.88 12.05 -15.61
N ARG A 364 -11.36 10.92 -16.15
CA ARG A 364 -11.64 9.56 -15.64
C ARG A 364 -11.42 9.48 -14.14
N THR A 365 -10.26 9.94 -13.67
CA THR A 365 -9.90 9.86 -12.25
C THR A 365 -10.78 10.78 -11.40
N GLN A 366 -11.08 11.99 -11.90
CA GLN A 366 -11.99 12.92 -11.22
C GLN A 366 -13.40 12.34 -11.08
N LEU A 367 -13.95 11.76 -12.14
CA LEU A 367 -15.26 11.10 -12.10
C LEU A 367 -15.26 10.01 -11.03
N ARG A 368 -14.27 9.13 -11.04
CA ARG A 368 -14.19 8.06 -10.02
C ARG A 368 -14.09 8.62 -8.60
N LEU A 369 -13.27 9.65 -8.36
CA LEU A 369 -13.08 10.26 -7.04
C LEU A 369 -14.33 10.97 -6.51
N THR A 370 -15.00 11.73 -7.36
CA THR A 370 -16.23 12.46 -7.01
C THR A 370 -17.40 11.49 -6.80
N GLU A 371 -17.55 10.53 -7.71
CA GLU A 371 -18.69 9.63 -7.77
C GLU A 371 -18.65 8.49 -6.75
N VAL A 372 -17.48 7.88 -6.56
CA VAL A 372 -17.32 6.70 -5.68
C VAL A 372 -16.85 7.11 -4.28
N TYR A 373 -15.97 8.12 -4.21
CA TYR A 373 -15.32 8.50 -2.96
C TYR A 373 -15.81 9.84 -2.41
N GLY A 374 -16.77 10.51 -3.07
CA GLY A 374 -17.35 11.76 -2.60
C GLY A 374 -16.35 12.91 -2.46
N VAL A 375 -15.21 12.86 -3.16
CA VAL A 375 -14.19 13.92 -3.10
C VAL A 375 -14.74 15.19 -3.76
N ASP A 376 -14.46 16.33 -3.14
CA ASP A 376 -14.92 17.65 -3.61
C ASP A 376 -14.03 18.20 -4.75
N GLU A 377 -14.48 19.27 -5.39
CA GLU A 377 -13.72 19.95 -6.46
C GLU A 377 -12.41 20.57 -5.94
N MET A 378 -12.37 20.90 -4.66
CA MET A 378 -11.19 21.44 -3.99
C MET A 378 -10.78 20.51 -2.86
N VAL A 379 -9.50 20.18 -2.78
CA VAL A 379 -8.93 19.35 -1.71
C VAL A 379 -7.89 20.14 -0.94
N ILE A 380 -7.78 19.86 0.37
CA ILE A 380 -6.78 20.48 1.23
C ILE A 380 -5.49 19.66 1.23
N THR A 381 -4.36 20.29 0.96
CA THR A 381 -3.02 19.70 1.04
C THR A 381 -2.58 19.51 2.51
N ASP A 382 -1.52 18.74 2.74
CA ASP A 382 -0.94 18.59 4.08
C ASP A 382 -0.45 19.93 4.68
N SER A 383 -0.12 20.91 3.83
CA SER A 383 0.23 22.28 4.21
C SER A 383 -0.97 23.19 4.52
N GLY A 384 -2.20 22.68 4.37
CA GLY A 384 -3.44 23.45 4.57
C GLY A 384 -3.86 24.30 3.36
N ALA A 385 -3.11 24.25 2.26
CA ALA A 385 -3.46 24.96 1.03
C ALA A 385 -4.60 24.23 0.30
N ARG A 386 -5.40 24.97 -0.49
CA ARG A 386 -6.46 24.40 -1.30
C ARG A 386 -5.97 24.21 -2.73
N VAL A 387 -6.19 23.02 -3.29
CA VAL A 387 -5.88 22.72 -4.70
C VAL A 387 -7.13 22.26 -5.42
N ASN A 388 -7.32 22.70 -6.66
CA ASN A 388 -8.37 22.19 -7.52
C ASN A 388 -8.04 20.75 -7.91
N LEU A 389 -8.97 19.83 -7.66
CA LEU A 389 -8.77 18.40 -7.87
C LEU A 389 -8.42 18.09 -9.32
N PHE A 390 -9.17 18.64 -10.28
CA PHE A 390 -8.92 18.38 -11.69
C PHE A 390 -7.55 18.89 -12.14
N GLN A 391 -7.14 20.09 -11.73
CA GLN A 391 -5.80 20.61 -12.05
C GLN A 391 -4.67 19.76 -11.43
N ALA A 392 -4.84 19.28 -10.20
CA ALA A 392 -3.89 18.37 -9.58
C ALA A 392 -3.77 17.06 -10.38
N LEU A 393 -4.91 16.44 -10.74
CA LEU A 393 -4.93 15.21 -11.54
C LEU A 393 -4.32 15.43 -12.93
N LEU A 394 -4.70 16.50 -13.61
CA LEU A 394 -4.19 16.85 -14.93
C LEU A 394 -2.67 17.05 -14.91
N SER A 395 -2.13 17.71 -13.89
CA SER A 395 -0.68 17.91 -13.79
C SER A 395 0.10 16.60 -13.69
N LEU A 396 -0.45 15.58 -13.02
CA LEU A 396 0.19 14.26 -12.93
C LEU A 396 0.13 13.54 -14.28
N GLU A 397 -1.00 13.58 -14.98
CA GLU A 397 -1.15 12.95 -16.30
C GLU A 397 -0.29 13.67 -17.36
N LEU A 398 -0.17 15.00 -17.32
CA LEU A 398 0.72 15.77 -18.20
C LEU A 398 2.20 15.47 -17.93
N MET A 399 2.57 15.31 -16.65
CA MET A 399 3.91 14.89 -16.27
C MET A 399 4.23 13.49 -16.78
N SER A 400 3.26 12.56 -16.70
CA SER A 400 3.38 11.22 -17.25
C SER A 400 3.54 11.25 -18.76
N ALA A 401 2.71 12.03 -19.48
CA ALA A 401 2.82 12.21 -20.93
C ALA A 401 4.20 12.77 -21.35
N PHE A 402 4.72 13.74 -20.60
CA PHE A 402 6.06 14.28 -20.81
C PHE A 402 7.15 13.20 -20.67
N PHE A 403 7.14 12.42 -19.58
CA PHE A 403 8.14 11.38 -19.39
C PHE A 403 8.00 10.21 -20.38
N GLN A 404 6.76 9.83 -20.73
CA GLN A 404 6.52 8.81 -21.76
C GLN A 404 7.16 9.21 -23.08
N ARG A 405 6.92 10.44 -23.54
CA ARG A 405 7.43 10.88 -24.84
C ARG A 405 8.92 11.18 -24.80
N ASP A 406 9.35 12.07 -23.91
CA ASP A 406 10.68 12.68 -23.99
C ASP A 406 11.77 11.79 -23.37
N PHE A 407 11.40 10.75 -22.61
CA PHE A 407 12.34 9.80 -22.02
C PHE A 407 12.09 8.38 -22.53
N LEU A 408 10.91 7.81 -22.28
CA LEU A 408 10.70 6.38 -22.47
C LEU A 408 10.62 5.97 -23.94
N GLN A 409 9.88 6.72 -24.77
CA GLN A 409 9.80 6.47 -26.21
C GLN A 409 11.14 6.77 -26.90
N THR A 410 11.81 7.88 -26.56
CA THR A 410 13.16 8.20 -27.06
C THR A 410 14.17 7.12 -26.70
N PHE A 411 14.15 6.64 -25.45
CA PHE A 411 14.99 5.51 -25.02
C PHE A 411 14.67 4.24 -25.83
N ALA A 412 13.39 3.90 -26.00
CA ALA A 412 12.99 2.71 -26.75
C ALA A 412 13.43 2.79 -28.23
N GLN A 413 13.38 3.97 -28.84
CA GLN A 413 13.93 4.19 -30.17
C GLN A 413 15.45 3.99 -30.19
N ASN A 414 16.17 4.65 -29.27
CA ASN A 414 17.62 4.52 -29.17
C ASN A 414 18.04 3.06 -28.90
N LEU A 415 17.25 2.29 -28.14
CA LEU A 415 17.48 0.88 -27.87
C LEU A 415 17.32 0.02 -29.12
N LYS A 416 16.30 0.28 -29.95
CA LYS A 416 16.13 -0.39 -31.24
C LYS A 416 17.28 -0.12 -32.19
N GLU A 417 17.84 1.09 -32.15
CA GLU A 417 18.97 1.49 -33.00
C GLU A 417 20.32 0.95 -32.49
N SER A 418 20.57 0.94 -31.18
CA SER A 418 21.86 0.55 -30.61
C SER A 418 21.97 -0.93 -30.25
N GLY A 419 20.84 -1.61 -30.03
CA GLY A 419 20.79 -2.99 -29.51
C GLY A 419 21.30 -3.15 -28.07
N HIS A 420 21.64 -2.06 -27.36
CA HIS A 420 22.21 -2.12 -26.02
C HIS A 420 21.67 -0.98 -25.13
N TRP A 421 21.09 -1.34 -23.98
CA TRP A 421 20.38 -0.41 -23.09
C TRP A 421 21.26 0.72 -22.57
N VAL A 422 22.51 0.44 -22.18
CA VAL A 422 23.45 1.47 -21.71
C VAL A 422 23.73 2.51 -22.79
N ALA A 423 23.96 2.08 -24.04
CA ALA A 423 24.22 2.99 -25.15
C ALA A 423 22.98 3.83 -25.48
N ALA A 424 21.79 3.23 -25.40
CA ALA A 424 20.53 3.94 -25.61
C ALA A 424 20.28 5.03 -24.55
N LEU A 425 20.56 4.70 -23.29
CA LEU A 425 20.43 5.62 -22.16
C LEU A 425 21.49 6.72 -22.18
N GLY A 426 22.73 6.38 -22.53
CA GLY A 426 23.82 7.35 -22.71
C GLY A 426 23.50 8.36 -23.81
N ARG A 427 22.92 7.90 -24.93
CA ARG A 427 22.44 8.78 -26.00
C ARG A 427 21.31 9.69 -25.55
N LEU A 428 20.31 9.16 -24.82
CA LEU A 428 19.22 9.96 -24.26
C LEU A 428 19.77 11.11 -23.39
N ALA A 429 20.71 10.80 -22.49
CA ALA A 429 21.33 11.79 -21.62
C ALA A 429 22.17 12.81 -22.41
N LEU A 430 22.98 12.36 -23.37
CA LEU A 430 23.82 13.22 -24.21
C LEU A 430 22.96 14.18 -25.04
N ASP A 431 21.90 13.68 -25.68
CA ASP A 431 20.99 14.48 -26.49
C ASP A 431 20.32 15.56 -25.64
N GLY A 432 19.97 15.26 -24.38
CA GLY A 432 19.48 16.27 -23.45
C GLY A 432 20.49 17.39 -23.18
N LEU A 433 21.74 17.01 -22.90
CA LEU A 433 22.82 17.97 -22.63
C LEU A 433 23.08 18.88 -23.85
N VAL A 434 23.12 18.30 -25.06
CA VAL A 434 23.34 19.04 -26.31
C VAL A 434 22.14 19.93 -26.64
N ASN A 435 20.92 19.45 -26.43
CA ASN A 435 19.68 20.16 -26.76
C ASN A 435 19.21 21.06 -25.62
N GLY A 436 20.00 22.09 -25.32
CA GLY A 436 19.64 23.13 -24.35
C GLY A 436 19.87 22.73 -22.89
N ASN A 437 20.85 21.86 -22.63
CA ASN A 437 21.25 21.45 -21.29
C ASN A 437 20.10 20.86 -20.45
N GLN A 438 19.25 20.06 -21.09
CA GLN A 438 18.11 19.41 -20.47
C GLN A 438 18.55 18.18 -19.66
N ASN A 439 18.05 18.07 -18.44
CA ASN A 439 18.23 16.88 -17.63
C ASN A 439 17.44 15.69 -18.23
N ARG A 440 18.13 14.85 -19.00
CA ARG A 440 17.60 13.62 -19.64
C ARG A 440 18.28 12.35 -19.11
N PHE A 441 18.71 12.39 -17.85
CA PHE A 441 19.26 11.24 -17.15
C PHE A 441 18.15 10.25 -16.73
N PRO A 442 18.49 8.98 -16.38
CA PRO A 442 17.51 7.99 -15.92
C PRO A 442 16.76 8.37 -14.63
N LEU A 443 17.21 9.42 -13.93
CA LEU A 443 16.49 10.15 -12.91
C LEU A 443 16.74 11.66 -13.11
N THR A 444 15.78 12.49 -12.72
CA THR A 444 15.88 13.95 -12.86
C THR A 444 15.90 14.62 -11.51
N TRP A 445 16.57 15.75 -11.38
CA TRP A 445 16.56 16.60 -10.19
C TRP A 445 16.43 18.08 -10.56
N SER A 446 15.83 18.86 -9.68
CA SER A 446 15.74 20.32 -9.78
C SER A 446 15.47 20.91 -8.39
N ASP A 447 15.80 22.19 -8.19
CA ASP A 447 15.25 22.92 -7.06
C ASP A 447 13.73 23.17 -7.23
N ARG A 448 13.10 23.68 -6.17
CA ARG A 448 11.65 23.94 -6.15
C ARG A 448 11.23 25.06 -7.10
N GLU A 449 12.03 26.12 -7.23
CA GLU A 449 11.69 27.29 -8.06
C GLU A 449 11.73 26.93 -9.54
N ALA A 450 12.80 26.27 -9.99
CA ALA A 450 12.94 25.71 -11.31
C ALA A 450 11.82 24.72 -11.62
N LYS A 451 11.45 23.87 -10.65
CA LYS A 451 10.33 22.94 -10.85
C LYS A 451 9.01 23.66 -11.05
N ILE A 452 8.71 24.69 -10.24
CA ILE A 452 7.52 25.52 -10.40
C ILE A 452 7.49 26.14 -11.78
N ALA A 453 8.59 26.81 -12.19
CA ALA A 453 8.71 27.44 -13.50
C ALA A 453 8.39 26.47 -14.65
N ASN A 454 8.88 25.23 -14.56
CA ASN A 454 8.67 24.19 -15.57
C ASN A 454 7.22 23.68 -15.65
N ILE A 455 6.44 23.79 -14.57
CA ILE A 455 5.06 23.28 -14.53
C ILE A 455 3.99 24.37 -14.53
N VAL A 456 4.36 25.67 -14.52
CA VAL A 456 3.38 26.77 -14.59
C VAL A 456 2.47 26.62 -15.81
N GLY A 457 3.02 26.22 -16.96
CA GLY A 457 2.24 25.99 -18.18
C GLY A 457 1.16 24.89 -18.05
N TRP A 458 1.24 24.01 -17.06
CA TRP A 458 0.24 22.97 -16.80
C TRP A 458 -0.97 23.49 -15.99
N THR A 459 -0.89 24.73 -15.50
CA THR A 459 -1.96 25.37 -14.71
C THR A 459 -2.81 26.35 -15.52
N VAL A 460 -2.60 26.41 -16.84
CA VAL A 460 -3.33 27.27 -17.76
C VAL A 460 -4.83 26.97 -17.69
N ASN A 461 -5.63 28.02 -17.55
CA ASN A 461 -7.09 27.97 -17.62
C ASN A 461 -7.65 29.33 -18.07
N ALA A 462 -8.97 29.45 -18.20
CA ALA A 462 -9.63 30.67 -18.66
C ALA A 462 -9.30 31.91 -17.79
N ASN A 463 -9.08 31.73 -16.49
CA ASN A 463 -8.75 32.80 -15.54
C ASN A 463 -7.24 33.08 -15.46
N SER A 464 -6.39 32.20 -15.98
CA SER A 464 -4.93 32.27 -15.92
C SER A 464 -4.35 31.72 -17.23
N PRO A 465 -4.45 32.47 -18.34
CA PRO A 465 -4.07 31.99 -19.67
C PRO A 465 -2.56 31.73 -19.82
N GLN A 466 -1.73 32.32 -18.97
CA GLN A 466 -0.28 32.06 -18.90
C GLN A 466 0.11 31.07 -17.79
N GLY A 467 -0.88 30.45 -17.14
CA GLY A 467 -0.70 29.69 -15.92
C GLY A 467 -0.53 30.58 -14.68
N ASN A 468 -0.46 29.95 -13.52
CA ASN A 468 -0.34 30.60 -12.22
C ASN A 468 0.75 29.91 -11.38
N PRO A 469 1.88 30.59 -11.09
CA PRO A 469 2.96 30.04 -10.28
C PRO A 469 2.55 29.60 -8.87
N LEU A 470 1.56 30.27 -8.26
CA LEU A 470 1.06 29.89 -6.93
C LEU A 470 0.28 28.57 -7.00
N ILE A 471 -0.55 28.39 -8.02
CA ILE A 471 -1.27 27.11 -8.23
C ILE A 471 -0.27 25.99 -8.52
N ALA A 472 0.74 26.27 -9.36
CA ALA A 472 1.81 25.32 -9.65
C ALA A 472 2.56 24.89 -8.38
N ALA A 473 2.86 25.84 -7.49
CA ALA A 473 3.50 25.55 -6.20
C ALA A 473 2.64 24.65 -5.30
N VAL A 474 1.33 24.91 -5.21
CA VAL A 474 0.41 24.07 -4.41
C VAL A 474 0.28 22.67 -5.01
N ILE A 475 0.16 22.55 -6.33
CA ILE A 475 0.12 21.26 -7.04
C ILE A 475 1.43 20.48 -6.81
N LEU A 476 2.57 21.17 -6.87
CA LEU A 476 3.87 20.58 -6.60
C LEU A 476 3.90 19.96 -5.19
N ASP A 477 3.50 20.73 -4.18
CA ASP A 477 3.45 20.27 -2.80
C ASP A 477 2.48 19.08 -2.62
N PHE A 478 1.35 19.07 -3.35
CA PHE A 478 0.36 17.99 -3.30
C PHE A 478 0.91 16.63 -3.77
N TRP A 479 1.80 16.63 -4.76
CA TRP A 479 2.44 15.42 -5.29
C TRP A 479 3.83 15.13 -4.69
N THR A 480 4.27 15.92 -3.71
CA THR A 480 5.59 15.79 -3.10
C THR A 480 5.58 14.89 -1.87
N SER A 481 6.51 13.93 -1.84
CA SER A 481 6.87 13.14 -0.68
C SER A 481 8.13 13.73 -0.04
N ASP A 482 8.01 14.25 1.19
CA ASP A 482 9.15 14.77 1.95
C ASP A 482 9.96 13.62 2.55
N TRP A 483 11.05 13.25 1.88
CA TRP A 483 11.90 12.13 2.28
C TRP A 483 12.78 12.45 3.49
N VAL A 484 13.02 13.73 3.78
CA VAL A 484 13.71 14.14 5.01
C VAL A 484 12.81 13.84 6.20
N ALA A 485 11.57 14.34 6.17
CA ALA A 485 10.59 14.08 7.23
C ALA A 485 10.26 12.57 7.36
N LEU A 486 10.16 11.86 6.23
CA LEU A 486 9.91 10.42 6.23
C LEU A 486 11.07 9.63 6.86
N SER A 487 12.32 9.95 6.51
CA SER A 487 13.50 9.29 7.09
C SER A 487 13.63 9.55 8.59
N GLU A 488 13.42 10.78 9.05
CA GLU A 488 13.42 11.12 10.48
C GLU A 488 12.35 10.36 11.27
N ARG A 489 11.16 10.18 10.69
CA ARG A 489 10.09 9.42 11.31
C ARG A 489 10.40 7.92 11.37
N LEU A 490 10.91 7.37 10.26
CA LEU A 490 11.27 5.96 10.14
C LEU A 490 12.39 5.56 11.10
N SER A 491 13.43 6.40 11.24
CA SER A 491 14.57 6.13 12.13
C SER A 491 14.17 6.14 13.61
N LYS A 492 13.16 6.94 14.00
CA LYS A 492 12.58 6.94 15.34
C LYS A 492 11.62 5.77 15.61
N GLY A 493 11.30 4.96 14.60
CA GLY A 493 10.33 3.87 14.72
C GLY A 493 8.89 4.35 14.94
N GLU A 494 8.57 5.59 14.56
CA GLU A 494 7.25 6.17 14.75
C GLU A 494 6.22 5.53 13.80
N SER A 495 5.12 5.02 14.38
CA SER A 495 4.03 4.40 13.61
C SER A 495 3.32 5.40 12.70
N GLY A 496 2.97 4.97 11.49
CA GLY A 496 2.12 5.75 10.57
C GLY A 496 2.33 5.32 9.13
N LEU A 497 1.38 5.63 8.25
CA LEU A 497 1.48 5.28 6.84
C LEU A 497 2.66 6.00 6.17
N HIS A 498 3.40 5.30 5.32
CA HIS A 498 4.45 5.87 4.48
C HIS A 498 3.91 6.06 3.06
N PRO A 499 4.18 7.19 2.39
CA PRO A 499 3.86 7.33 0.97
C PRO A 499 4.62 6.29 0.16
N GLU A 500 3.90 5.55 -0.67
CA GLU A 500 4.51 4.74 -1.72
C GLU A 500 5.02 5.66 -2.82
N LEU A 501 6.07 5.23 -3.52
CA LEU A 501 6.63 5.97 -4.65
C LEU A 501 5.57 6.44 -5.65
N ILE A 502 4.62 5.55 -5.97
CA ILE A 502 3.59 5.80 -6.99
C ILE A 502 2.60 6.88 -6.56
N GLU A 503 2.35 7.07 -5.27
CA GLU A 503 1.32 7.99 -4.77
C GLU A 503 1.77 9.44 -4.82
N ARG A 504 3.06 9.68 -4.57
CA ARG A 504 3.68 11.01 -4.52
C ARG A 504 5.06 10.95 -5.20
N PRO A 505 5.10 11.01 -6.53
CA PRO A 505 6.30 10.69 -7.31
C PRO A 505 7.39 11.78 -7.32
N ILE A 506 7.17 12.89 -6.62
CA ILE A 506 8.15 13.98 -6.48
C ILE A 506 8.82 13.80 -5.14
N LEU A 507 10.06 13.33 -5.14
CA LEU A 507 10.80 12.97 -3.93
C LEU A 507 11.60 14.19 -3.49
N LYS A 508 11.29 14.77 -2.33
CA LYS A 508 12.04 15.91 -1.79
C LYS A 508 13.15 15.42 -0.87
N LEU A 509 14.39 15.60 -1.33
CA LEU A 509 15.62 15.30 -0.61
C LEU A 509 16.33 16.63 -0.29
N GLY A 510 15.95 17.24 0.83
CA GLY A 510 16.47 18.56 1.22
C GLY A 510 15.93 19.69 0.35
N GLN A 511 16.82 20.38 -0.37
CA GLN A 511 16.47 21.46 -1.29
C GLN A 511 16.11 20.95 -2.70
N LEU A 512 16.40 19.68 -2.99
CA LEU A 512 16.22 19.09 -4.30
C LEU A 512 14.95 18.26 -4.38
N LEU A 513 14.31 18.32 -5.55
CA LEU A 513 13.20 17.48 -5.95
C LEU A 513 13.72 16.50 -6.99
N VAL A 514 13.69 15.21 -6.64
CA VAL A 514 14.10 14.10 -7.50
C VAL A 514 12.87 13.40 -8.05
N GLN A 515 12.92 13.00 -9.32
CA GLN A 515 11.86 12.23 -9.97
C GLN A 515 12.45 11.11 -10.80
N LEU A 516 11.66 10.05 -10.95
CA LEU A 516 12.00 8.85 -11.70
C LEU A 516 11.13 8.80 -12.97
N PRO A 517 11.67 9.16 -14.15
CA PRO A 517 10.92 9.18 -15.41
C PRO A 517 10.19 7.87 -15.71
N TRP A 518 10.83 6.73 -15.46
CA TRP A 518 10.25 5.40 -15.66
C TRP A 518 9.06 5.12 -14.74
N LEU A 519 9.06 5.67 -13.53
CA LEU A 519 7.95 5.49 -12.59
C LEU A 519 6.75 6.32 -13.05
N VAL A 520 6.94 7.63 -13.20
CA VAL A 520 5.83 8.54 -13.53
C VAL A 520 5.27 8.26 -14.93
N GLY A 521 6.13 7.89 -15.87
CA GLY A 521 5.72 7.53 -17.22
C GLY A 521 4.94 6.21 -17.32
N LEU A 522 5.08 5.30 -16.35
CA LEU A 522 4.48 3.96 -16.44
C LEU A 522 3.40 3.68 -15.39
N GLN A 523 3.40 4.40 -14.26
CA GLN A 523 2.48 4.15 -13.15
C GLN A 523 1.01 4.35 -13.51
N ASN A 524 0.13 3.70 -12.73
CA ASN A 524 -1.29 3.95 -12.77
C ASN A 524 -1.64 5.23 -11.97
N ASN A 525 -1.65 6.38 -12.65
CA ASN A 525 -1.96 7.68 -12.05
C ASN A 525 -3.35 7.74 -11.37
N SER A 526 -4.33 6.94 -11.82
CA SER A 526 -5.64 6.87 -11.17
C SER A 526 -5.55 6.23 -9.79
N THR A 527 -4.83 5.10 -9.67
CA THR A 527 -4.59 4.43 -8.40
C THR A 527 -3.76 5.31 -7.47
N ALA A 528 -2.70 5.93 -7.99
CA ALA A 528 -1.87 6.88 -7.24
C ALA A 528 -2.69 8.00 -6.61
N ALA A 529 -3.57 8.65 -7.39
CA ALA A 529 -4.42 9.74 -6.91
C ALA A 529 -5.41 9.28 -5.83
N ILE A 530 -6.06 8.13 -6.05
CA ILE A 530 -7.00 7.56 -5.07
C ILE A 530 -6.29 7.25 -3.76
N ASN A 531 -5.14 6.59 -3.82
CA ASN A 531 -4.39 6.22 -2.62
C ASN A 531 -3.82 7.45 -1.91
N ASN A 532 -3.29 8.45 -2.64
CA ASN A 532 -2.87 9.72 -2.04
C ASN A 532 -4.02 10.40 -1.27
N LEU A 533 -5.22 10.41 -1.82
CA LEU A 533 -6.36 11.07 -1.19
C LEU A 533 -7.01 10.25 -0.07
N ARG A 534 -7.14 8.92 -0.24
CA ARG A 534 -7.94 8.06 0.66
C ARG A 534 -7.12 7.20 1.60
N ARG A 535 -5.88 6.85 1.26
CA ARG A 535 -4.95 6.11 2.13
C ARG A 535 -4.11 7.09 2.95
N LEU A 536 -3.33 7.96 2.30
CA LEU A 536 -2.49 8.95 3.00
C LEU A 536 -3.35 10.06 3.62
N GLY A 537 -4.30 10.59 2.84
CA GLY A 537 -5.22 11.65 3.27
C GLY A 537 -6.45 11.18 4.07
N ALA A 538 -6.49 9.94 4.56
CA ALA A 538 -7.66 9.36 5.23
C ALA A 538 -8.18 10.19 6.43
N ARG A 539 -7.31 10.98 7.04
CA ARG A 539 -7.59 11.80 8.24
C ARG A 539 -7.78 13.29 7.94
N ARG A 540 -7.91 13.69 6.67
CA ARG A 540 -8.26 15.07 6.31
C ARG A 540 -9.59 15.45 6.96
N GLY A 541 -9.72 16.73 7.36
CA GLY A 541 -10.97 17.26 7.94
C GLY A 541 -12.18 17.14 7.00
N GLU A 542 -11.94 16.92 5.71
CA GLU A 542 -12.95 16.74 4.66
C GLU A 542 -13.64 15.37 4.70
N ALA A 543 -13.03 14.36 5.36
CA ALA A 543 -13.50 12.97 5.29
C ALA A 543 -14.98 12.79 5.69
N GLY A 544 -15.46 13.55 6.68
CA GLY A 544 -16.87 13.51 7.08
C GLY A 544 -17.82 14.06 6.00
N GLY A 545 -17.41 15.11 5.29
CA GLY A 545 -18.15 15.65 4.15
C GLY A 545 -18.13 14.72 2.95
N GLU A 546 -16.98 14.08 2.69
CA GLU A 546 -16.84 13.04 1.66
C GLU A 546 -17.80 11.88 1.91
N THR A 547 -17.84 11.32 3.13
CA THR A 547 -18.76 10.23 3.49
C THR A 547 -20.22 10.62 3.28
N ARG A 548 -20.62 11.82 3.72
CA ARG A 548 -22.01 12.29 3.52
C ARG A 548 -22.39 12.34 2.04
N ARG A 549 -21.50 12.85 1.18
CA ARG A 549 -21.76 12.90 -0.27
C ARG A 549 -21.89 11.52 -0.89
N ILE A 550 -21.11 10.54 -0.42
CA ILE A 550 -21.24 9.13 -0.85
C ILE A 550 -22.64 8.61 -0.50
N GLU A 551 -23.07 8.78 0.76
CA GLU A 551 -24.37 8.30 1.25
C GLU A 551 -25.53 8.97 0.51
N GLU A 552 -25.52 10.30 0.35
CA GLU A 552 -26.54 11.03 -0.39
C GLU A 552 -26.63 10.58 -1.84
N ARG A 553 -25.48 10.37 -2.50
CA ARG A 553 -25.43 9.92 -3.89
C ARG A 553 -25.95 8.50 -4.04
N LEU A 554 -25.55 7.60 -3.14
CA LEU A 554 -26.04 6.23 -3.11
C LEU A 554 -27.56 6.21 -2.89
N GLY A 555 -28.06 7.05 -1.99
CA GLY A 555 -29.49 7.26 -1.78
C GLY A 555 -30.21 7.67 -3.07
N ARG A 556 -29.74 8.71 -3.74
CA ARG A 556 -30.32 9.15 -5.04
C ARG A 556 -30.30 8.04 -6.09
N LEU A 557 -29.23 7.24 -6.17
CA LEU A 557 -29.14 6.12 -7.11
C LEU A 557 -30.16 5.01 -6.80
N PHE A 558 -30.43 4.74 -5.53
CA PHE A 558 -31.48 3.84 -5.10
C PHE A 558 -32.88 4.38 -5.43
N GLU A 559 -33.13 5.67 -5.20
CA GLU A 559 -34.40 6.30 -5.56
C GLU A 559 -34.70 6.21 -7.06
N VAL A 560 -33.70 6.43 -7.92
CA VAL A 560 -33.81 6.24 -9.38
C VAL A 560 -34.18 4.80 -9.75
N ARG A 561 -33.80 3.82 -8.92
CA ARG A 561 -34.15 2.41 -9.09
C ARG A 561 -35.50 2.03 -8.45
N GLY A 562 -36.24 3.01 -7.93
CA GLY A 562 -37.56 2.83 -7.32
C GLY A 562 -37.55 2.45 -5.84
N PHE A 563 -36.38 2.49 -5.18
CA PHE A 563 -36.31 2.25 -3.73
C PHE A 563 -36.71 3.52 -2.95
N LYS A 564 -37.37 3.33 -1.82
CA LYS A 564 -37.57 4.40 -0.84
C LYS A 564 -36.35 4.45 0.08
N VAL A 565 -35.59 5.53 0.03
CA VAL A 565 -34.41 5.71 0.88
C VAL A 565 -34.78 6.49 2.13
N VAL A 566 -34.33 5.99 3.28
CA VAL A 566 -34.45 6.66 4.57
C VAL A 566 -33.04 6.90 5.08
N LEU A 567 -32.62 8.17 5.12
CA LEU A 567 -31.34 8.56 5.71
C LEU A 567 -31.48 8.56 7.23
N ASN A 568 -30.41 8.15 7.94
CA ASN A 568 -30.36 8.12 9.40
C ASN A 568 -31.46 7.27 10.07
N TRP A 569 -31.63 6.00 9.63
CA TRP A 569 -32.45 5.07 10.40
C TRP A 569 -31.89 4.94 11.82
N HIS A 570 -32.68 5.33 12.81
CA HIS A 570 -32.48 4.97 14.21
C HIS A 570 -33.57 3.95 14.52
N PRO A 571 -33.20 2.68 14.78
CA PRO A 571 -34.14 1.59 15.05
C PRO A 571 -35.19 1.94 16.10
#